data_AF-A0A831YNP5-F1
#
_entry.id   AF-A0A831YNP5-F1
#
_cell.length_a   1.000
_cell.length_b   1.000
_cell.length_c   1.000
_cell.angle_alpha   90.00
_cell.angle_beta   90.00
_cell.angle_gamma   90.00
#
_symmetry.space_group_name_H-M   'P 1'
#
loop_
_entity.id
_entity.type
_entity.pdbx_description
1 polymer ?
#
loop_
_entity_poly.entity_id
_entity_poly.type
_entity_poly.pdbx_seq_one_letter_code
_entity_poly.pdbx_strand_id
1 'polypeptide(L)'
;MLKLESGILKIVGPPQKDETGLVRQAHGLTADLSTPDRGIYWLDLVLTATATWGGLWLAAIAHHPGVVVAAGLVGLLALYRGLSFIHEISHLRPKDVPGFRLGWNLLIGVPLMTPSMMYEGVHNLHHAKDRFGTARDPEYLPLGRYPPVKLALFALISLLAPLGVILRSGILIPLSFVLPSVRRLVKTKLSALVINPDFVREDNDKTRPDWL
;
A
#
# COMPACT_ATOMS: atom_id res chain seq x y z
N MET A 1 15.50 -43.15 -10.18
CA MET A 1 15.77 -44.01 -11.34
C MET A 1 16.34 -43.13 -12.45
N LEU A 2 17.64 -43.21 -12.72
CA LEU A 2 18.34 -42.37 -13.68
C LEU A 2 18.13 -42.94 -15.10
N LYS A 3 17.61 -42.13 -16.03
CA LYS A 3 17.67 -42.41 -17.47
C LYS A 3 18.61 -41.38 -18.11
N LEU A 4 19.62 -41.87 -18.81
CA LEU A 4 20.56 -41.07 -19.57
C LEU A 4 19.96 -40.82 -20.96
N GLU A 5 19.49 -39.61 -21.21
CA GLU A 5 19.32 -39.07 -22.57
C GLU A 5 19.95 -37.67 -22.64
N SER A 6 20.84 -37.48 -23.61
CA SER A 6 21.39 -36.20 -24.07
C SER A 6 21.98 -35.26 -23.00
N GLY A 7 23.22 -35.53 -22.56
CA GLY A 7 24.28 -34.54 -22.27
C GLY A 7 24.04 -33.32 -21.34
N ILE A 8 22.85 -33.13 -20.78
CA ILE A 8 22.51 -32.03 -19.87
C ILE A 8 21.91 -32.67 -18.63
N LEU A 9 22.62 -32.53 -17.51
CA LEU A 9 22.15 -32.96 -16.19
C LEU A 9 20.97 -32.07 -15.78
N LYS A 10 19.75 -32.40 -16.20
CA LYS A 10 18.54 -31.83 -15.59
C LYS A 10 18.41 -32.47 -14.22
N ILE A 11 18.60 -31.68 -13.16
CA ILE A 11 18.15 -32.07 -11.82
C ILE A 11 16.62 -32.10 -11.86
N VAL A 12 16.06 -33.27 -12.17
CA VAL A 12 14.65 -33.55 -11.93
C VAL A 12 14.55 -33.77 -10.43
N GLY A 13 14.17 -32.71 -9.71
CA GLY A 13 13.79 -32.82 -8.31
C GLY A 13 12.67 -33.86 -8.12
N PRO A 14 12.45 -34.35 -6.90
CA PRO A 14 11.37 -35.29 -6.64
C PRO A 14 10.05 -34.75 -7.20
N PRO A 15 9.14 -35.62 -7.69
CA PRO A 15 7.83 -35.16 -8.15
C PRO A 15 7.21 -34.33 -7.03
N GLN A 16 6.75 -33.12 -7.36
CA GLN A 16 6.10 -32.18 -6.46
C GLN A 16 4.75 -32.78 -6.01
N LYS A 17 4.81 -33.84 -5.21
CA LYS A 17 3.67 -34.51 -4.61
C LYS A 17 3.22 -33.60 -3.48
N ASP A 18 2.00 -33.07 -3.63
CA ASP A 18 1.14 -32.59 -2.56
C ASP A 18 1.22 -31.11 -2.11
N GLU A 19 1.98 -30.24 -2.79
CA GLU A 19 1.91 -28.79 -2.49
C GLU A 19 0.52 -28.21 -2.74
N THR A 20 -0.17 -28.66 -3.79
CA THR A 20 -1.56 -28.29 -4.05
C THR A 20 -2.52 -28.81 -2.98
N GLY A 21 -2.21 -29.95 -2.34
CA GLY A 21 -3.03 -30.51 -1.29
C GLY A 21 -2.92 -29.72 0.01
N LEU A 22 -1.69 -29.37 0.43
CA LEU A 22 -1.46 -28.55 1.61
C LEU A 22 -2.05 -27.14 1.48
N VAL A 23 -1.84 -26.47 0.34
CA VAL A 23 -2.43 -25.13 0.08
C VAL A 23 -3.96 -25.20 0.08
N ARG A 24 -4.54 -26.24 -0.53
CA ARG A 24 -6.00 -26.43 -0.56
C ARG A 24 -6.56 -26.74 0.83
N GLN A 25 -5.87 -27.55 1.63
CA GLN A 25 -6.26 -27.83 3.02
C GLN A 25 -6.17 -26.58 3.88
N ALA A 26 -5.08 -25.82 3.78
CA ALA A 26 -4.92 -24.55 4.49
C ALA A 26 -6.01 -23.54 4.09
N HIS A 27 -6.32 -23.44 2.79
CA HIS A 27 -7.44 -22.62 2.33
C HIS A 27 -8.77 -23.10 2.90
N GLY A 28 -9.04 -24.42 2.90
CA GLY A 28 -10.26 -24.99 3.48
C GLY A 28 -10.43 -24.68 4.97
N LEU A 29 -9.33 -24.63 5.73
CA LEU A 29 -9.33 -24.29 7.17
C LEU A 29 -9.50 -22.79 7.46
N THR A 30 -9.36 -21.92 6.46
CA THR A 30 -9.31 -20.45 6.64
C THR A 30 -10.26 -19.69 5.72
N ALA A 31 -11.04 -20.40 4.90
CA ALA A 31 -11.91 -19.80 3.90
C ALA A 31 -13.02 -18.95 4.55
N ASP A 32 -13.53 -19.37 5.70
CA ASP A 32 -14.51 -18.67 6.51
C ASP A 32 -13.93 -17.39 7.13
N LEU A 33 -12.65 -17.39 7.52
CA LEU A 33 -11.93 -16.21 8.02
C LEU A 33 -11.66 -15.15 6.94
N SER A 34 -11.83 -15.49 5.67
CA SER A 34 -11.50 -14.62 4.54
C SER A 34 -12.67 -13.74 4.10
N THR A 35 -13.84 -13.82 4.76
CA THR A 35 -15.02 -13.01 4.41
C THR A 35 -15.04 -11.71 5.23
N PRO A 36 -14.92 -10.53 4.59
CA PRO A 36 -14.93 -9.26 5.31
C PRO A 36 -16.30 -8.98 5.94
N ASP A 37 -16.32 -8.59 7.21
CA ASP A 37 -17.52 -8.09 7.87
C ASP A 37 -17.69 -6.58 7.68
N ARG A 38 -18.82 -6.17 7.11
CA ARG A 38 -19.06 -4.76 6.76
C ARG A 38 -19.16 -3.86 8.00
N GLY A 39 -19.82 -4.35 9.06
CA GLY A 39 -20.03 -3.59 10.28
C GLY A 39 -18.71 -3.32 10.99
N ILE A 40 -17.86 -4.34 11.10
CA ILE A 40 -16.53 -4.23 11.72
C ILE A 40 -15.66 -3.24 10.95
N TYR A 41 -15.57 -3.34 9.62
CA TYR A 41 -14.75 -2.44 8.82
C TYR A 41 -15.17 -0.98 8.98
N TRP A 42 -16.47 -0.68 8.85
CA TRP A 42 -16.96 0.69 8.99
C TRP A 42 -16.81 1.23 10.40
N LEU A 43 -17.10 0.41 11.42
CA LEU A 43 -16.93 0.80 12.82
C LEU A 43 -15.46 1.12 13.12
N ASP A 44 -14.53 0.25 12.72
CA ASP A 44 -13.09 0.45 12.90
C ASP A 44 -12.62 1.72 12.18
N LEU A 45 -13.04 1.94 10.93
CA LEU A 45 -12.70 3.18 10.20
C LEU A 45 -13.23 4.44 10.89
N VAL A 46 -14.50 4.46 11.32
CA VAL A 46 -15.10 5.65 11.93
C VAL A 46 -14.46 5.93 13.29
N LEU A 47 -14.24 4.91 14.12
CA LEU A 47 -13.55 5.07 15.40
C LEU A 47 -12.11 5.52 15.20
N THR A 48 -11.39 4.92 14.25
CA THR A 48 -10.02 5.29 13.89
C THR A 48 -9.96 6.73 13.42
N ALA A 49 -10.80 7.15 12.46
CA ALA A 49 -10.82 8.52 11.98
C ALA A 49 -11.19 9.53 13.08
N THR A 50 -12.15 9.19 13.94
CA THR A 50 -12.53 10.02 15.09
C THR A 50 -11.36 10.19 16.06
N ALA A 51 -10.65 9.11 16.37
CA ALA A 51 -9.48 9.15 17.25
C ALA A 51 -8.30 9.90 16.62
N THR A 52 -8.06 9.74 15.31
CA THR A 52 -7.06 10.49 14.55
C THR A 52 -7.32 11.98 14.64
N TRP A 53 -8.47 12.43 14.14
CA TRP A 53 -8.75 13.86 14.03
C TRP A 53 -9.04 14.48 15.40
N GLY A 54 -9.75 13.78 16.28
CA GLY A 54 -10.04 14.24 17.63
C GLY A 54 -8.78 14.31 18.51
N GLY A 55 -7.88 13.33 18.40
CA GLY A 55 -6.60 13.33 19.11
C GLY A 55 -5.69 14.48 18.66
N LEU A 56 -5.54 14.66 17.35
CA LEU A 56 -4.76 15.77 16.78
C LEU A 56 -5.36 17.14 17.14
N TRP A 57 -6.68 17.29 17.03
CA TRP A 57 -7.38 18.53 17.38
C TRP A 57 -7.21 18.85 18.87
N LEU A 58 -7.45 17.88 19.76
CA LEU A 58 -7.29 18.08 21.21
C LEU A 58 -5.84 18.41 21.57
N ALA A 59 -4.87 17.73 20.98
CA ALA A 59 -3.45 18.03 21.19
C ALA A 59 -3.09 19.46 20.75
N ALA A 60 -3.73 19.98 19.69
CA ALA A 60 -3.46 21.31 19.17
C ALA A 60 -4.06 22.44 20.03
N ILE A 61 -5.17 22.18 20.75
CA ILE A 61 -5.85 23.21 21.56
C ILE A 61 -5.61 23.10 23.06
N ALA A 62 -5.13 21.95 23.55
CA ALA A 62 -4.90 21.75 24.97
C ALA A 62 -3.67 22.52 25.46
N HIS A 63 -3.74 23.02 26.70
CA HIS A 63 -2.63 23.72 27.34
C HIS A 63 -1.89 22.85 28.36
N HIS A 64 -2.53 21.81 28.90
CA HIS A 64 -1.90 20.92 29.87
C HIS A 64 -0.94 19.95 29.16
N PRO A 65 0.37 19.93 29.48
CA PRO A 65 1.35 19.13 28.75
C PRO A 65 1.01 17.63 28.70
N GLY A 66 0.50 17.08 29.80
CA GLY A 66 0.09 15.68 29.84
C GLY A 66 -1.09 15.35 28.92
N VAL A 67 -2.02 16.30 28.72
CA VAL A 67 -3.16 16.13 27.80
C VAL A 67 -2.67 16.22 26.35
N VAL A 68 -1.80 17.18 26.06
CA VAL A 68 -1.18 17.34 24.73
C VAL A 68 -0.47 16.05 24.31
N VAL A 69 0.39 15.50 25.19
CA VAL A 69 1.12 14.26 24.90
C VAL A 69 0.19 13.08 24.75
N ALA A 70 -0.76 12.87 25.67
CA ALA A 70 -1.69 11.74 25.59
C ALA A 70 -2.57 11.80 24.33
N ALA A 71 -3.18 12.96 24.04
CA ALA A 71 -4.01 13.15 22.86
C ALA A 71 -3.19 13.02 21.56
N GLY A 72 -1.97 13.55 21.53
CA GLY A 72 -1.06 13.42 20.40
C GLY A 72 -0.66 11.97 20.13
N LEU A 73 -0.37 11.19 21.16
CA LEU A 73 -0.06 9.76 21.03
C LEU A 73 -1.25 8.96 20.54
N VAL A 74 -2.46 9.21 21.08
CA VAL A 74 -3.69 8.58 20.59
C VAL A 74 -3.93 8.92 19.13
N GLY A 75 -3.84 10.20 18.77
CA GLY A 75 -3.99 10.67 17.40
C GLY A 75 -2.97 10.05 16.45
N LEU A 76 -1.71 9.94 16.86
CA LEU A 76 -0.62 9.35 16.07
C LEU A 76 -0.84 7.85 15.82
N LEU A 77 -1.17 7.08 16.86
CA LEU A 77 -1.42 5.63 16.72
C LEU A 77 -2.67 5.36 15.89
N ALA A 78 -3.73 6.15 16.10
CA ALA A 78 -4.93 6.08 15.28
C ALA A 78 -4.64 6.47 13.82
N LEU A 79 -3.84 7.52 13.59
CA LEU A 79 -3.41 7.91 12.25
C LEU A 79 -2.66 6.75 11.58
N TYR A 80 -1.72 6.11 12.26
CA TYR A 80 -1.02 4.93 11.74
C TYR A 80 -2.00 3.83 11.33
N ARG A 81 -2.96 3.45 12.18
CA ARG A 81 -4.03 2.51 11.83
C ARG A 81 -4.84 2.97 10.62
N GLY A 82 -5.19 4.26 10.60
CA GLY A 82 -5.91 4.93 9.54
C GLY A 82 -5.22 4.79 8.19
N LEU A 83 -3.92 5.08 8.11
CA LEU A 83 -3.15 4.90 6.88
C LEU A 83 -3.03 3.42 6.51
N SER A 84 -2.81 2.53 7.49
CA SER A 84 -2.62 1.11 7.23
C SER A 84 -3.78 0.48 6.48
N PHE A 85 -5.03 0.94 6.68
CA PHE A 85 -6.21 0.51 5.92
C PHE A 85 -6.03 0.52 4.40
N ILE A 86 -5.12 1.32 3.87
CA ILE A 86 -4.80 1.33 2.44
C ILE A 86 -4.36 -0.06 1.95
N HIS A 87 -3.69 -0.85 2.79
CA HIS A 87 -3.34 -2.25 2.50
C HIS A 87 -4.59 -3.13 2.41
N GLU A 88 -5.48 -3.07 3.39
CA GLU A 88 -6.72 -3.83 3.36
C GLU A 88 -7.57 -3.45 2.15
N ILE A 89 -7.69 -2.15 1.84
CA ILE A 89 -8.43 -1.65 0.66
C ILE A 89 -7.86 -2.22 -0.64
N SER A 90 -6.53 -2.34 -0.77
CA SER A 90 -5.87 -2.92 -1.95
C SER A 90 -6.17 -4.41 -2.16
N HIS A 91 -6.57 -5.13 -1.11
CA HIS A 91 -6.95 -6.55 -1.18
C HIS A 91 -8.47 -6.79 -1.11
N LEU A 92 -9.24 -5.77 -0.72
CA LEU A 92 -10.68 -5.86 -0.56
C LEU A 92 -11.40 -5.80 -1.91
N ARG A 93 -12.34 -6.72 -2.17
CA ARG A 93 -13.16 -6.63 -3.38
C ARG A 93 -14.23 -5.55 -3.17
N PRO A 94 -14.52 -4.70 -4.17
CA PRO A 94 -15.47 -3.58 -4.00
C PRO A 94 -16.87 -3.97 -3.50
N LYS A 95 -17.33 -5.18 -3.81
CA LYS A 95 -18.64 -5.71 -3.40
C LYS A 95 -18.70 -6.21 -1.94
N ASP A 96 -17.55 -6.47 -1.33
CA ASP A 96 -17.50 -7.08 0.01
C ASP A 96 -17.87 -6.04 1.07
N VAL A 97 -17.29 -4.83 0.99
CA VAL A 97 -17.66 -3.69 1.85
C VAL A 97 -17.98 -2.46 0.99
N PRO A 98 -19.23 -2.36 0.48
CA PRO A 98 -19.63 -1.25 -0.38
C PRO A 98 -19.38 0.12 0.27
N GLY A 99 -18.87 1.06 -0.53
CA GLY A 99 -18.60 2.44 -0.10
C GLY A 99 -17.37 2.63 0.80
N PHE A 100 -16.77 1.57 1.33
CA PHE A 100 -15.67 1.67 2.30
C PHE A 100 -14.47 2.46 1.78
N ARG A 101 -14.06 2.19 0.54
CA ARG A 101 -12.97 2.90 -0.14
C ARG A 101 -13.24 4.41 -0.27
N LEU A 102 -14.46 4.80 -0.62
CA LEU A 102 -14.86 6.21 -0.69
C LEU A 102 -14.83 6.85 0.70
N GLY A 103 -15.43 6.18 1.70
CA GLY A 103 -15.40 6.64 3.09
C GLY A 103 -13.97 6.82 3.61
N TRP A 104 -13.09 5.86 3.36
CA TRP A 104 -11.68 5.95 3.74
C TRP A 104 -10.94 7.08 3.03
N ASN A 105 -11.18 7.26 1.72
CA ASN A 105 -10.60 8.39 0.99
C ASN A 105 -11.05 9.73 1.57
N LEU A 106 -12.34 9.88 1.88
CA LEU A 106 -12.87 11.12 2.45
C LEU A 106 -12.33 11.38 3.87
N LEU A 107 -12.23 10.34 4.70
CA LEU A 107 -11.86 10.48 6.11
C LEU A 107 -10.35 10.51 6.35
N ILE A 108 -9.56 9.82 5.53
CA ILE A 108 -8.12 9.59 5.76
C ILE A 108 -7.31 9.89 4.49
N GLY A 109 -7.56 9.17 3.40
CA GLY A 109 -6.68 9.18 2.22
C GLY A 109 -6.49 10.55 1.59
N VAL A 110 -7.58 11.25 1.25
CA VAL A 110 -7.55 12.59 0.65
C VAL A 110 -7.06 13.65 1.64
N PRO A 111 -7.53 13.71 2.90
CA PRO A 111 -6.96 14.63 3.90
C PRO A 111 -5.43 14.51 4.05
N LEU A 112 -4.88 13.31 3.84
CA LEU A 112 -3.43 13.06 3.89
C LEU A 112 -2.74 13.11 2.53
N MET A 113 -3.46 13.48 1.47
CA MET A 113 -2.94 13.59 0.10
C MET A 113 -2.41 12.24 -0.46
N THR A 114 -2.87 11.13 0.12
CA THR A 114 -2.54 9.75 -0.24
C THR A 114 -3.81 8.94 -0.53
N PRO A 115 -4.62 9.32 -1.55
CA PRO A 115 -5.83 8.59 -1.89
C PRO A 115 -5.53 7.15 -2.32
N SER A 116 -6.51 6.26 -2.19
CA SER A 116 -6.37 4.82 -2.38
C SER A 116 -5.80 4.44 -3.75
N MET A 117 -6.04 5.26 -4.79
CA MET A 117 -5.47 5.05 -6.13
C MET A 117 -3.94 4.98 -6.16
N MET A 118 -3.27 5.54 -5.15
CA MET A 118 -1.81 5.48 -5.01
C MET A 118 -1.30 4.12 -4.54
N TYR A 119 -2.19 3.18 -4.22
CA TYR A 119 -1.80 1.87 -3.71
C TYR A 119 -2.62 0.75 -4.34
N GLU A 120 -3.91 0.97 -4.53
CA GLU A 120 -4.83 0.03 -5.17
C GLU A 120 -4.39 -0.27 -6.61
N GLY A 121 -4.33 -1.56 -6.95
CA GLY A 121 -3.85 -2.04 -8.25
C GLY A 121 -2.33 -2.07 -8.39
N VAL A 122 -1.60 -1.25 -7.63
CA VAL A 122 -0.12 -1.21 -7.62
C VAL A 122 0.42 -2.23 -6.62
N HIS A 123 -0.09 -2.23 -5.39
CA HIS A 123 0.31 -3.19 -4.37
C HIS A 123 0.08 -4.64 -4.82
N ASN A 124 -0.98 -4.90 -5.60
CA ASN A 124 -1.23 -6.23 -6.15
C ASN A 124 -0.14 -6.69 -7.14
N LEU A 125 0.58 -5.76 -7.79
CA LEU A 125 1.72 -6.09 -8.66
C LEU A 125 2.90 -6.63 -7.86
N HIS A 126 3.09 -6.16 -6.62
CA HIS A 126 4.09 -6.73 -5.72
C HIS A 126 3.79 -8.22 -5.48
N HIS A 127 2.54 -8.57 -5.17
CA HIS A 127 2.16 -9.98 -4.93
C HIS A 127 2.05 -10.84 -6.20
N ALA A 128 2.22 -10.26 -7.40
CA ALA A 128 2.10 -10.99 -8.65
C ALA A 128 3.36 -11.84 -8.90
N LYS A 129 3.16 -13.16 -9.10
CA LYS A 129 4.25 -14.14 -9.26
C LYS A 129 5.23 -13.82 -10.38
N ASP A 130 4.78 -13.18 -11.45
CA ASP A 130 5.61 -12.83 -12.62
C ASP A 130 6.33 -11.48 -12.47
N ARG A 131 6.00 -10.70 -11.42
CA ARG A 131 6.53 -9.35 -11.20
C ARG A 131 7.33 -9.22 -9.93
N PHE A 132 7.02 -9.97 -8.89
CA PHE A 132 7.69 -9.92 -7.59
C PHE A 132 9.21 -9.97 -7.74
N GLY A 133 9.90 -9.02 -7.10
CA GLY A 133 11.37 -8.94 -7.09
C GLY A 133 12.03 -8.51 -8.40
N THR A 134 11.26 -8.09 -9.40
CA THR A 134 11.78 -7.55 -10.68
C THR A 134 11.72 -6.02 -10.71
N ALA A 135 12.26 -5.40 -11.76
CA ALA A 135 12.10 -3.94 -11.98
C ALA A 135 10.63 -3.50 -12.13
N ARG A 136 9.70 -4.44 -12.36
CA ARG A 136 8.26 -4.19 -12.44
C ARG A 136 7.54 -4.32 -11.09
N ASP A 137 8.27 -4.63 -10.02
CA ASP A 137 7.75 -4.66 -8.66
C ASP A 137 7.86 -3.26 -8.02
N PRO A 138 6.74 -2.62 -7.63
CA PRO A 138 6.76 -1.30 -7.00
C PRO A 138 7.35 -1.31 -5.58
N GLU A 139 7.28 -2.44 -4.87
CA GLU A 139 7.46 -2.51 -3.41
C GLU A 139 8.63 -3.40 -2.99
N TYR A 140 9.37 -3.97 -3.93
CA TYR A 140 10.56 -4.77 -3.61
C TYR A 140 11.86 -4.03 -3.88
N LEU A 141 12.71 -3.98 -2.85
CA LEU A 141 14.15 -3.73 -2.96
C LEU A 141 14.87 -4.82 -2.16
N PRO A 142 16.05 -5.30 -2.59
CA PRO A 142 16.84 -6.28 -1.86
C PRO A 142 17.58 -5.63 -0.67
N LEU A 143 16.84 -4.98 0.24
CA LEU A 143 17.38 -4.19 1.36
C LEU A 143 18.33 -5.02 2.23
N GLY A 144 18.05 -6.31 2.44
CA GLY A 144 18.94 -7.21 3.19
C GLY A 144 20.32 -7.43 2.56
N ARG A 145 20.53 -7.00 1.31
CA ARG A 145 21.83 -7.03 0.60
C ARG A 145 22.50 -5.65 0.50
N TYR A 146 21.85 -4.60 0.99
CA TYR A 146 22.38 -3.25 0.92
C TYR A 146 23.35 -2.97 2.07
N PRO A 147 24.43 -2.19 1.83
CA PRO A 147 25.30 -1.77 2.91
C PRO A 147 24.54 -0.85 3.89
N PRO A 148 24.94 -0.79 5.18
CA PRO A 148 24.24 0.01 6.20
C PRO A 148 24.02 1.47 5.82
N VAL A 149 24.98 2.10 5.13
CA VAL A 149 24.86 3.49 4.65
C VAL A 149 23.68 3.66 3.69
N LYS A 150 23.46 2.69 2.79
CA LYS A 150 22.34 2.74 1.84
C LYS A 150 21.00 2.50 2.54
N LEU A 151 20.97 1.67 3.58
CA LEU A 151 19.79 1.49 4.43
C LEU A 151 19.45 2.76 5.22
N ALA A 152 20.46 3.42 5.79
CA ALA A 152 20.29 4.70 6.49
C ALA A 152 19.77 5.77 5.53
N LEU A 153 20.33 5.85 4.32
CA LEU A 153 19.84 6.77 3.28
C LEU A 153 18.39 6.46 2.89
N PHE A 154 18.04 5.19 2.71
CA PHE A 154 16.66 4.76 2.42
C PHE A 154 15.69 5.21 3.53
N ALA A 155 16.05 5.00 4.80
CA ALA A 155 15.25 5.44 5.93
C ALA A 155 15.10 6.97 5.96
N LEU A 156 16.20 7.71 5.75
CA LEU A 156 16.19 9.18 5.75
C LEU A 156 15.33 9.74 4.61
N ILE A 157 15.41 9.17 3.40
CA ILE A 157 14.56 9.56 2.27
C ILE A 157 13.09 9.22 2.56
N SER A 158 12.80 8.10 3.22
CA SER A 158 11.44 7.72 3.58
C SER A 158 10.79 8.73 4.53
N LEU A 159 11.56 9.37 5.41
CA LEU A 159 11.07 10.47 6.26
C LEU A 159 10.64 11.71 5.46
N LEU A 160 11.08 11.84 4.20
CA LEU A 160 10.67 12.93 3.31
C LEU A 160 9.35 12.64 2.58
N ALA A 161 8.77 11.44 2.73
CA ALA A 161 7.50 11.09 2.08
C ALA A 161 6.36 12.10 2.33
N PRO A 162 6.16 12.65 3.55
CA PRO A 162 5.15 13.69 3.79
C PRO A 162 5.37 14.95 2.93
N LEU A 163 6.62 15.39 2.78
CA LEU A 163 6.95 16.53 1.91
C LEU A 163 6.74 16.18 0.43
N GLY A 164 7.06 14.93 0.05
CA GLY A 164 6.84 14.42 -1.29
C GLY A 164 5.37 14.44 -1.71
N VAL A 165 4.46 14.00 -0.84
CA VAL A 165 3.01 13.99 -1.15
C VAL A 165 2.41 15.41 -1.19
N ILE A 166 2.94 16.33 -0.37
CA ILE A 166 2.59 17.76 -0.42
C ILE A 166 3.04 18.38 -1.75
N LEU A 167 4.32 18.23 -2.12
CA LEU A 167 4.87 18.73 -3.38
C LEU A 167 4.11 18.14 -4.58
N ARG A 168 3.88 16.82 -4.55
CA ARG A 168 3.12 16.11 -5.57
C ARG A 168 1.74 16.73 -5.75
N SER A 169 0.96 16.85 -4.69
CA SER A 169 -0.46 17.19 -4.85
C SER A 169 -0.71 18.71 -4.90
N GLY A 170 0.09 19.52 -4.23
CA GLY A 170 -0.02 20.98 -4.26
C GLY A 170 0.60 21.65 -5.48
N ILE A 171 1.60 21.03 -6.12
CA ILE A 171 2.34 21.65 -7.23
C ILE A 171 2.31 20.77 -8.49
N LEU A 172 2.78 19.51 -8.40
CA LEU A 172 2.99 18.69 -9.59
C LEU A 172 1.68 18.25 -10.26
N ILE A 173 0.64 17.94 -9.48
CA ILE A 173 -0.69 17.61 -10.02
C ILE A 173 -1.29 18.82 -10.75
N PRO A 174 -1.41 20.03 -10.15
CA PRO A 174 -1.87 21.21 -10.89
C PRO A 174 -1.07 21.47 -12.17
N LEU A 175 0.26 21.40 -12.10
CA LEU A 175 1.13 21.65 -13.24
C LEU A 175 0.95 20.60 -14.36
N SER A 176 0.56 19.38 -14.00
CA SER A 176 0.28 18.30 -14.97
C SER A 176 -0.91 18.58 -15.90
N PHE A 177 -1.81 19.49 -15.53
CA PHE A 177 -2.91 19.90 -16.43
C PHE A 177 -2.41 20.73 -17.61
N VAL A 178 -1.26 21.41 -17.46
CA VAL A 178 -0.70 22.29 -18.50
C VAL A 178 0.49 21.64 -19.20
N LEU A 179 1.40 21.00 -18.45
CA LEU A 179 2.66 20.48 -18.99
C LEU A 179 2.59 18.96 -19.24
N PRO A 180 2.65 18.49 -20.50
CA PRO A 180 2.56 17.06 -20.83
C PRO A 180 3.68 16.21 -20.21
N SER A 181 4.90 16.76 -20.09
CA SER A 181 6.05 16.08 -19.45
C SER A 181 5.80 15.83 -17.96
N VAL A 182 5.25 16.81 -17.25
CA VAL A 182 4.88 16.70 -15.83
C VAL A 182 3.72 15.71 -15.68
N ARG A 183 2.73 15.74 -16.57
CA ARG A 183 1.66 14.74 -16.60
C ARG A 183 2.18 13.33 -16.75
N ARG A 184 3.14 13.11 -17.66
CA ARG A 184 3.78 11.82 -17.80
C ARG A 184 4.47 11.40 -16.51
N LEU A 185 5.27 12.27 -15.90
CA LEU A 185 5.94 12.01 -14.63
C LEU A 185 4.96 11.65 -13.50
N VAL A 186 3.92 12.47 -13.32
CA VAL A 186 2.90 12.25 -12.28
C VAL A 186 2.22 10.90 -12.50
N LYS A 187 1.79 10.60 -13.72
CA LYS A 187 1.11 9.34 -14.05
C LYS A 187 2.03 8.12 -13.87
N THR A 188 3.29 8.18 -14.30
CA THR A 188 4.14 6.99 -14.36
C THR A 188 4.95 6.74 -13.09
N LYS A 189 5.32 7.79 -12.35
CA LYS A 189 6.25 7.69 -11.22
C LYS A 189 5.68 8.21 -9.89
N LEU A 190 4.73 9.15 -9.91
CA LEU A 190 4.22 9.81 -8.69
C LEU A 190 2.74 9.53 -8.42
N SER A 191 2.16 8.57 -9.12
CA SER A 191 0.77 8.13 -8.96
C SER A 191 0.66 6.92 -8.03
N ALA A 192 1.76 6.52 -7.40
CA ALA A 192 1.82 5.35 -6.54
C ALA A 192 2.79 5.55 -5.36
N LEU A 193 2.50 4.92 -4.22
CA LEU A 193 3.43 4.76 -3.12
C LEU A 193 4.32 3.56 -3.44
N VAL A 194 5.57 3.83 -3.80
CA VAL A 194 6.52 2.82 -4.25
C VAL A 194 7.87 3.06 -3.59
N ILE A 195 8.62 1.99 -3.35
CA ILE A 195 10.01 2.08 -2.88
C ILE A 195 11.01 1.79 -3.99
N ASN A 196 10.59 1.11 -5.06
CA ASN A 196 11.43 0.83 -6.21
C ASN A 196 11.47 2.04 -7.17
N PRO A 197 12.62 2.74 -7.33
CA PRO A 197 12.72 3.90 -8.21
C PRO A 197 12.61 3.55 -9.70
N ASP A 198 12.90 2.29 -10.08
CA ASP A 198 12.84 1.83 -11.47
C ASP A 198 11.40 1.57 -11.93
N PHE A 199 10.49 1.32 -10.99
CA PHE A 199 9.09 1.03 -11.28
C PHE A 199 8.42 2.14 -12.10
N VAL A 200 7.71 1.76 -13.16
CA VAL A 200 6.93 2.65 -14.03
C VAL A 200 5.51 2.12 -14.06
N ARG A 201 4.54 2.94 -13.67
CA ARG A 201 3.12 2.56 -13.73
C ARG A 201 2.63 2.59 -15.18
N GLU A 202 2.21 1.42 -15.67
CA GLU A 202 1.75 1.20 -17.06
C GLU A 202 0.22 1.23 -17.19
N ASP A 203 -0.53 1.10 -16.09
CA ASP A 203 -1.97 0.82 -16.08
C ASP A 203 -2.87 2.05 -15.80
N ASN A 204 -2.35 3.25 -16.00
CA ASN A 204 -3.02 4.51 -15.65
C ASN A 204 -4.37 4.76 -16.33
N ASP A 205 -4.68 4.01 -17.39
CA ASP A 205 -5.91 4.20 -18.17
C ASP A 205 -7.08 3.35 -17.64
N LYS A 206 -6.81 2.39 -16.74
CA LYS A 206 -7.85 1.60 -16.04
C LYS A 206 -8.36 2.38 -14.83
N THR A 207 -8.96 3.54 -15.08
CA THR A 207 -9.56 4.36 -14.02
C THR A 207 -10.77 3.65 -13.42
N ARG A 208 -10.77 3.46 -12.10
CA ARG A 208 -11.99 3.08 -11.39
C ARG A 208 -12.85 4.34 -11.18
N PRO A 209 -14.19 4.26 -11.29
CA PRO A 209 -15.07 5.43 -11.27
C PRO A 209 -14.95 6.30 -10.02
N ASP A 210 -14.48 5.72 -8.92
CA ASP A 210 -14.37 6.33 -7.60
C ASP A 210 -12.94 6.82 -7.27
N TRP A 211 -12.06 6.81 -8.27
CA TRP A 211 -10.76 7.50 -8.22
C TRP A 211 -10.85 8.96 -8.70
N LEU A 212 -12.02 9.37 -9.19
CA LEU A 212 -12.40 10.74 -9.55
C LEU A 212 -13.29 11.32 -8.45
#